data_AF-A0A431HZJ2-F1
#
_entry.id   AF-A0A431HZJ2-F1
#
_cell.length_a   1.000
_cell.length_b   1.000
_cell.length_c   1.000
_cell.angle_alpha   90.00
_cell.angle_beta   90.00
_cell.angle_gamma   90.00
#
_symmetry.space_group_name_H-M   'P 1'
#
loop_
_entity.id
_entity.type
_entity.pdbx_description
1 polymer ?
#
loop_
_entity_poly.entity_id
_entity_poly.type
_entity_poly.pdbx_seq_one_letter_code
_entity_poly.pdbx_strand_id
1 'polypeptide(L)'
;MKKYLLALGLVGGLATAYATETITIGASPVPHAEMLKFVKPTLAKQGYDLKITEFSDYITPNLAVTQKQLDANFFQHQPYLDQYNKDHK
;
A
#
# COMPACT_ATOMS: atom_id res chain seq x y z
N MET A 1 -16.03 33.70 23.94
CA MET A 1 -14.93 33.88 24.94
C MET A 1 -13.88 32.83 24.61
N LYS A 2 -12.63 33.08 24.25
CA LYS A 2 -11.79 34.27 24.15
C LYS A 2 -10.92 34.07 22.91
N LYS A 3 -10.81 35.13 22.10
CA LYS A 3 -9.84 35.28 21.02
C LYS A 3 -8.50 35.68 21.66
N TYR A 4 -7.42 35.00 21.31
CA TYR A 4 -6.03 35.50 21.39
C TYR A 4 -5.32 34.90 20.17
N LEU A 5 -5.23 35.65 19.07
CA LEU A 5 -4.17 36.63 18.73
C LEU A 5 -2.95 35.96 18.10
N LEU A 6 -2.68 36.45 16.89
CA LEU A 6 -1.58 36.14 15.99
C LEU A 6 -0.21 36.09 16.67
N ALA A 7 0.64 35.18 16.21
CA ALA A 7 2.06 35.45 16.05
C ALA A 7 2.46 35.19 14.59
N LEU A 8 2.65 36.27 13.84
CA LEU A 8 3.41 36.31 12.59
C LEU A 8 4.87 35.96 12.91
N GLY A 9 5.49 35.04 12.16
CA GLY A 9 6.95 34.94 12.13
C GLY A 9 7.52 33.55 11.84
N LEU A 10 7.54 33.14 10.58
CA LEU A 10 8.73 32.62 9.89
C LEU A 10 8.38 32.39 8.41
N VAL A 11 8.73 33.36 7.55
CA VAL A 11 8.84 33.13 6.11
C VAL A 11 10.16 32.41 5.86
N GLY A 12 10.18 31.11 6.11
CA GLY A 12 11.22 30.19 5.68
C GLY A 12 10.50 29.05 5.01
N GLY A 13 10.60 28.95 3.69
CA GLY A 13 9.80 28.06 2.85
C GLY A 13 9.69 26.66 3.45
N LEU A 14 8.55 26.38 4.07
CA LEU A 14 8.12 25.02 4.32
C LEU A 14 7.93 24.40 2.94
N ALA A 15 8.93 23.65 2.49
CA ALA A 15 8.66 22.53 1.63
C ALA A 15 7.61 21.70 2.39
N THR A 16 6.35 21.83 1.98
CA THR A 16 5.29 20.95 2.44
C THR A 16 5.72 19.56 2.01
N ALA A 17 6.36 18.82 2.92
CA ALA A 17 6.61 17.41 2.76
C ALA A 17 5.22 16.78 2.64
N TYR A 18 4.78 16.51 1.41
CA TYR A 18 3.59 15.72 1.17
C TYR A 18 3.83 14.38 1.86
N ALA A 19 3.03 14.07 2.87
CA ALA A 19 3.12 12.80 3.56
C ALA A 19 2.83 11.70 2.52
N THR A 20 3.84 10.89 2.21
CA THR A 20 3.71 9.79 1.27
C THR A 20 2.85 8.71 1.91
N GLU A 21 1.76 8.33 1.26
CA GLU A 21 0.90 7.25 1.75
C GLU A 21 1.58 5.91 1.42
N THR A 22 1.81 5.07 2.44
CA THR A 22 2.42 3.76 2.23
C THR A 22 1.34 2.76 1.85
N ILE A 23 1.58 1.98 0.79
CA ILE A 23 0.74 0.83 0.41
C ILE A 23 1.60 -0.43 0.44
N THR A 24 1.14 -1.45 1.16
CA THR A 24 1.78 -2.75 1.32
C THR A 24 1.06 -3.82 0.49
N ILE A 25 1.77 -4.41 -0.48
CA ILE A 25 1.20 -5.41 -1.39
C ILE A 25 1.97 -6.72 -1.32
N GLY A 26 1.26 -7.82 -1.08
CA GLY A 26 1.79 -9.18 -1.22
C GLY A 26 1.71 -9.68 -2.66
N ALA A 27 2.78 -10.27 -3.20
CA ALA A 27 2.79 -10.74 -4.59
C ALA A 27 3.63 -12.00 -4.78
N SER A 28 3.36 -12.78 -5.83
CA SER A 28 4.33 -13.82 -6.25
C SER A 28 5.56 -13.16 -6.89
N PRO A 29 6.77 -13.76 -6.77
CA PRO A 29 8.01 -13.16 -7.29
C PRO A 29 7.93 -12.78 -8.77
N VAL A 30 7.44 -13.70 -9.60
CA VAL A 30 7.30 -13.52 -11.05
C VAL A 30 5.92 -13.99 -11.50
N PRO A 31 5.21 -13.23 -12.36
CA PRO A 31 5.56 -11.90 -12.88
C PRO A 31 5.16 -10.75 -11.94
N HIS A 32 4.37 -11.01 -10.89
CA HIS A 32 3.62 -9.98 -10.17
C HIS A 32 4.50 -8.96 -9.45
N ALA A 33 5.51 -9.39 -8.69
CA ALA A 33 6.40 -8.47 -7.99
C ALA A 33 7.27 -7.65 -8.95
N GLU A 34 7.66 -8.20 -10.10
CA GLU A 34 8.37 -7.46 -11.16
C GLU A 34 7.51 -6.34 -11.74
N MET A 35 6.24 -6.61 -12.01
CA MET A 35 5.28 -5.59 -12.46
C MET A 35 5.11 -4.49 -11.42
N LEU A 36 5.00 -4.85 -10.13
CA LEU A 36 4.91 -3.89 -9.03
C LEU A 36 6.18 -3.03 -8.90
N LYS A 37 7.37 -3.64 -9.04
CA LYS A 37 8.67 -2.93 -9.06
C LYS A 37 8.74 -1.95 -10.24
N PHE A 38 8.22 -2.33 -11.40
CA PHE A 38 8.17 -1.48 -12.58
C PHE A 38 7.28 -0.23 -12.38
N VAL A 39 6.12 -0.37 -11.74
CA VAL A 39 5.20 0.77 -11.51
C VAL A 39 5.53 1.60 -10.26
N LYS A 40 6.35 1.09 -9.34
CA LYS A 40 6.75 1.78 -8.10
C LYS A 40 7.23 3.24 -8.31
N PRO A 41 8.08 3.56 -9.31
CA PRO A 41 8.48 4.96 -9.56
C PRO A 41 7.33 5.88 -9.98
N THR A 42 6.33 5.35 -10.69
CA THR A 42 5.13 6.09 -11.08
C THR A 42 4.26 6.39 -9.87
N LEU A 43 4.07 5.40 -8.99
CA LEU A 43 3.33 5.57 -7.74
C LEU A 43 4.02 6.56 -6.79
N ALA A 44 5.35 6.55 -6.72
CA ALA A 44 6.11 7.53 -5.93
C ALA A 44 5.86 8.98 -6.38
N LYS A 45 5.77 9.22 -7.70
CA LYS A 45 5.42 10.56 -8.25
C LYS A 45 3.98 10.96 -7.93
N GLN A 46 3.11 10.00 -7.66
CA GLN A 46 1.71 10.21 -7.25
C GLN A 46 1.55 10.34 -5.73
N GLY A 47 2.64 10.27 -4.96
CA GLY A 47 2.60 10.42 -3.51
C GLY A 47 2.42 9.10 -2.74
N TYR A 48 2.70 7.95 -3.37
CA TYR A 48 2.60 6.63 -2.74
C TYR A 48 3.96 5.95 -2.56
N ASP A 49 4.24 5.42 -1.38
CA ASP A 49 5.36 4.50 -1.13
C ASP A 49 4.87 3.04 -1.21
N LEU A 50 5.20 2.37 -2.32
CA LEU A 50 4.84 0.97 -2.52
C LEU A 50 5.86 0.03 -1.83
N LYS A 51 5.40 -0.72 -0.83
CA LYS A 51 6.13 -1.82 -0.20
C LYS A 51 5.63 -3.15 -0.75
N ILE A 52 6.55 -4.01 -1.18
CA ILE A 52 6.23 -5.28 -1.82
C ILE A 52 6.75 -6.41 -0.93
N THR A 53 5.88 -7.35 -0.56
CA THR A 53 6.24 -8.59 0.14
C THR A 53 6.05 -9.76 -0.82
N GLU A 54 7.12 -10.50 -1.09
CA GLU A 54 7.07 -11.65 -1.99
C GLU A 54 6.66 -12.92 -1.22
N PHE A 55 5.71 -13.68 -1.78
CA PHE A 55 5.22 -14.95 -1.24
C PHE A 55 5.46 -16.09 -2.23
N SER A 56 5.93 -17.24 -1.72
CA SER A 56 6.15 -18.46 -2.51
C SER A 56 4.95 -19.43 -2.50
N ASP A 57 3.89 -19.12 -1.76
CA ASP A 57 2.66 -19.91 -1.65
C ASP A 57 1.40 -19.08 -1.96
N TYR A 58 0.24 -19.75 -2.05
CA TYR A 58 -1.03 -19.15 -2.45
C TYR A 58 -2.05 -18.96 -1.32
N ILE A 59 -1.74 -19.42 -0.11
CA ILE A 59 -2.65 -19.34 1.04
C ILE A 59 -2.37 -18.08 1.85
N THR A 60 -1.09 -17.84 2.15
CA THR A 60 -0.63 -16.76 3.01
C THR A 60 -1.05 -15.36 2.52
N PRO A 61 -1.01 -15.02 1.21
CA PRO A 61 -1.33 -13.66 0.77
C PRO A 61 -2.77 -13.22 1.07
N ASN A 62 -3.76 -14.13 0.98
CA ASN A 62 -5.14 -13.81 1.33
C ASN A 62 -5.33 -13.69 2.84
N LEU A 63 -4.69 -14.58 3.62
CA LEU A 63 -4.73 -14.52 5.08
C LEU A 63 -4.16 -13.20 5.60
N ALA A 64 -3.03 -12.76 5.04
CA ALA A 64 -2.36 -11.53 5.42
C ALA A 64 -3.20 -10.27 5.12
N VAL A 65 -3.95 -10.25 4.01
CA VAL A 65 -4.92 -9.17 3.72
C VAL A 65 -6.09 -9.20 4.72
N THR A 66 -6.68 -10.37 4.98
CA THR A 66 -7.79 -10.51 5.96
C THR A 66 -7.37 -10.07 7.36
N GLN A 67 -6.13 -10.36 7.75
CA GLN A 67 -5.55 -9.94 9.04
C GLN A 67 -5.05 -8.50 9.06
N LYS A 68 -5.24 -7.73 7.97
CA LYS A 68 -4.79 -6.33 7.83
C LYS A 68 -3.26 -6.15 7.99
N GLN A 69 -2.50 -7.18 7.68
CA GLN A 69 -1.03 -7.12 7.61
C GLN A 69 -0.55 -6.59 6.24
N LEU A 70 -1.39 -6.73 5.23
CA LEU A 70 -1.22 -6.16 3.90
C LEU A 70 -2.47 -5.34 3.54
N ASP A 71 -2.28 -4.28 2.77
CA ASP A 71 -3.39 -3.50 2.20
C ASP A 71 -4.03 -4.24 1.03
N ALA A 72 -3.23 -4.96 0.24
CA ALA A 72 -3.70 -5.77 -0.88
C ALA A 72 -2.77 -6.94 -1.19
N ASN A 73 -3.21 -7.82 -2.09
CA ASN A 73 -2.35 -8.81 -2.73
C ASN A 73 -2.54 -8.82 -4.26
N PHE A 74 -1.51 -9.28 -4.97
CA PHE A 74 -1.48 -9.40 -6.42
C PHE A 74 -0.80 -10.72 -6.81
N PHE A 75 -1.58 -11.79 -6.88
CA PHE A 75 -1.07 -13.13 -7.23
C PHE A 75 -2.11 -14.07 -7.85
N GLN A 76 -3.41 -13.78 -7.68
CA GLN A 76 -4.52 -14.71 -7.94
C GLN A 76 -5.45 -14.23 -9.05
N HIS A 77 -6.26 -15.15 -9.55
CA HIS A 77 -7.38 -14.89 -10.47
C HIS A 77 -8.74 -15.05 -9.77
N GLN A 78 -9.80 -14.50 -10.36
CA GLN A 78 -11.14 -14.46 -9.74
C GLN A 78 -11.66 -15.83 -9.24
N PRO A 79 -11.58 -16.94 -10.01
CA PRO A 79 -12.09 -18.23 -9.51
C PRO A 79 -11.40 -18.73 -8.24
N TYR A 80 -10.12 -18.38 -8.03
CA TYR A 80 -9.38 -18.78 -6.83
C TYR A 80 -9.85 -17.96 -5.63
N LEU A 81 -10.02 -16.64 -5.82
CA LEU A 81 -10.54 -15.76 -4.78
C LEU A 81 -11.95 -16.18 -4.33
N ASP A 82 -12.84 -16.51 -5.27
CA ASP A 82 -14.20 -16.96 -4.96
C ASP A 82 -14.19 -18.25 -4.13
N GLN A 83 -13.34 -19.20 -4.52
CA GLN A 83 -13.19 -20.46 -3.79
C GLN A 83 -12.57 -20.25 -2.41
N TYR A 84 -11.51 -19.44 -2.31
CA TYR A 84 -10.88 -19.10 -1.03
C TYR A 84 -11.90 -18.48 -0.06
N ASN A 85 -12.67 -17.50 -0.52
CA ASN A 85 -13.70 -16.84 0.28
C ASN A 85 -14.83 -17.79 0.67
N LYS A 86 -15.17 -18.79 -0.16
CA LYS A 86 -16.16 -19.81 0.18
C LYS A 86 -15.68 -20.71 1.31
N ASP A 87 -14.39 -21.08 1.29
CA ASP A 87 -13.79 -22.02 2.24
C ASP A 87 -13.44 -21.36 3.59
N HIS A 88 -13.30 -20.02 3.62
CA HIS A 88 -12.84 -19.25 4.79
C HIS A 88 -13.88 -18.21 5.27
N LYS A 89 -15.18 -18.50 5.11
CA LYS A 89 -16.27 -17.68 5.67
C LYS A 89 -16.37 -17.78 7.18
#